data_AF-A0A512U856-F1
#
_entry.id   AF-A0A512U856-F1
#
_cell.length_a   1.000
_cell.length_b   1.000
_cell.length_c   1.000
_cell.angle_alpha   90.00
_cell.angle_beta   90.00
_cell.angle_gamma   90.00
#
_symmetry.space_group_name_H-M   'P 1'
#
loop_
_entity.id
_entity.type
_entity.pdbx_description
1 polymer ?
#
loop_
_entity_poly.entity_id
_entity_poly.type
_entity_poly.pdbx_seq_one_letter_code
_entity_poly.pdbx_strand_id
1 'polypeptide(L)'
;MFSGHLRAIVATNALELGIDLSDLDVVISCGFPISKSNLHQQFGRAGRGKSSKGSLAILVCGSNPVDRHYLKNSHELCDKTYEDLCIDGFLDGSSNKLVMSMHLQCAAFEWPLQLDIDSKWFCIRQDPSALQKFKDLCIEKLYQDKKGFYRTDPRYLPWPAEKVSLRAIEQTMYAVVDITDNRNVVIEEVEESRTSFTLYEGGIFLHQGYPYLVKDFNTEGRYAKVERVKVTWTTSQRDFSDVDPLEIELVKQLNVSKANSPTDIPVFYGKIQTTIIVFGYFKVNRKSEILEAVEVKNPPVVLKSKGFWIDIPPKAIEIIKEKSLNPAGGIHAAQHAIMNVLPLYIAGGATTNPNARFTPNGTDSEISTECKAPEKEFAKRQSARKRPARLIFHDSKGGEQGTGMSGKTFEYIDEIICATYERVRDCECSWGCPSCVAGTFCKENMLVMSKPGAIIILGTLLGVASEELKNSVPDGPEPNMPLIDTETIAEGENIVKFSPEVQIVSVKIARTKLTEIKQESQQI
;
A
#
# COMPACT_ATOMS: atom_id res chain seq x y z
N MET A 1 -35.26 9.22 10.28
CA MET A 1 -33.98 9.42 10.99
C MET A 1 -34.14 10.53 12.03
N PHE A 2 -34.33 11.79 11.63
CA PHE A 2 -34.44 12.96 12.54
C PHE A 2 -35.79 13.12 13.27
N SER A 3 -36.80 12.32 12.93
CA SER A 3 -38.12 12.35 13.58
C SER A 3 -38.26 11.37 14.75
N GLY A 4 -37.20 10.64 15.14
CA GLY A 4 -37.23 9.64 16.21
C GLY A 4 -38.00 8.34 15.89
N HIS A 5 -38.57 8.20 14.69
CA HIS A 5 -39.32 7.01 14.28
C HIS A 5 -38.40 5.83 13.89
N LEU A 6 -37.12 6.10 13.66
CA LEU A 6 -36.12 5.11 13.29
C LEU A 6 -35.37 4.67 14.55
N ARG A 7 -35.52 3.40 14.94
CA ARG A 7 -35.01 2.86 16.20
C ARG A 7 -33.55 2.40 16.14
N ALA A 8 -33.08 1.97 14.96
CA ALA A 8 -31.72 1.49 14.76
C ALA A 8 -31.29 1.73 13.31
N ILE A 9 -29.99 1.90 13.11
CA ILE A 9 -29.38 2.15 11.81
C ILE A 9 -28.10 1.35 11.74
N VAL A 10 -27.95 0.54 10.69
CA VAL A 10 -26.69 -0.12 10.34
C VAL A 10 -26.09 0.69 9.20
N ALA A 11 -24.88 1.19 9.40
CA ALA A 11 -24.20 2.01 8.42
C ALA A 11 -22.72 1.66 8.34
N THR A 12 -22.11 2.04 7.21
CA THR A 12 -20.66 2.08 7.07
C THR A 12 -20.12 3.38 7.68
N ASN A 13 -18.83 3.61 7.48
CA ASN A 13 -18.11 4.83 7.86
C ASN A 13 -18.74 6.11 7.26
N ALA A 14 -19.69 6.00 6.33
CA ALA A 14 -20.44 7.12 5.77
C ALA A 14 -21.15 8.00 6.84
N LEU A 15 -21.50 7.44 8.01
CA LEU A 15 -22.08 8.21 9.13
C LEU A 15 -21.02 8.78 10.10
N GLU A 16 -19.73 8.54 9.86
CA GLU A 16 -18.64 9.16 10.62
C GLU A 16 -18.52 10.65 10.35
N LEU A 17 -18.92 11.13 9.16
CA LEU A 17 -18.84 12.54 8.79
C LEU A 17 -20.18 13.29 8.94
N GLY A 18 -20.13 14.42 9.66
CA GLY A 18 -20.94 15.62 9.44
C GLY A 18 -22.46 15.58 9.67
N ILE A 19 -23.09 14.41 9.81
CA ILE A 19 -24.55 14.33 10.01
C ILE A 19 -24.85 14.48 11.51
N ASP A 20 -25.68 15.45 11.86
CA ASP A 20 -26.09 15.70 13.23
C ASP A 20 -27.22 14.75 13.66
N LEU A 21 -26.84 13.61 14.21
CA LEU A 21 -27.75 12.64 14.82
C LEU A 21 -27.80 12.91 16.33
N SER A 22 -28.61 13.88 16.72
CA SER A 22 -28.73 14.37 18.10
C SER A 22 -29.28 13.33 19.10
N ASP A 23 -29.96 12.30 18.61
CA ASP A 23 -30.83 11.43 19.43
C ASP A 23 -30.33 9.98 19.55
N LEU A 24 -29.04 9.72 19.30
CA LEU A 24 -28.48 8.39 19.50
C LEU A 24 -28.05 8.21 20.96
N ASP A 25 -28.61 7.20 21.63
CA ASP A 25 -28.21 6.82 22.99
C ASP A 25 -27.13 5.74 22.98
N VAL A 26 -27.09 4.88 21.95
CA VAL A 26 -26.19 3.74 21.86
C VAL A 26 -25.50 3.69 20.50
N VAL A 27 -24.19 3.46 20.51
CA VAL A 27 -23.39 3.15 19.32
C VAL A 27 -22.71 1.79 19.51
N ILE A 28 -22.78 0.95 18.49
CA ILE A 28 -22.11 -0.35 18.44
C ILE A 28 -21.18 -0.34 17.24
N SER A 29 -19.88 -0.38 17.50
CA SER A 29 -18.83 -0.52 16.49
C SER A 29 -18.42 -1.98 16.39
N CYS A 30 -18.64 -2.60 15.23
CA CYS A 30 -18.28 -4.00 14.98
C CYS A 30 -16.90 -4.07 14.33
N GLY A 31 -15.88 -4.38 15.13
CA GLY A 31 -14.47 -4.29 14.76
C GLY A 31 -13.91 -2.89 14.96
N PHE A 32 -12.59 -2.80 15.15
CA PHE A 32 -11.87 -1.54 15.22
C PHE A 32 -11.88 -0.88 13.82
N PRO A 33 -12.25 0.41 13.74
CA PRO A 33 -12.27 1.14 12.47
C PRO A 33 -10.84 1.44 11.99
N ILE A 34 -10.70 2.29 10.97
CA ILE A 34 -9.39 2.56 10.34
C ILE A 34 -8.38 3.19 11.32
N SER A 35 -8.84 3.92 12.33
CA SER A 35 -7.99 4.53 13.37
C SER A 35 -8.75 4.73 14.69
N LYS A 36 -8.03 5.02 15.78
CA LYS A 36 -8.63 5.37 17.08
C LYS A 36 -9.43 6.67 16.98
N SER A 37 -9.00 7.61 16.14
CA SER A 37 -9.77 8.82 15.84
C SER A 37 -11.14 8.50 15.23
N ASN A 38 -11.21 7.56 14.27
CA ASN A 38 -12.50 7.12 13.72
C ASN A 38 -13.38 6.47 14.80
N LEU A 39 -12.80 5.65 15.67
CA LEU A 39 -13.54 5.04 16.78
C LEU A 39 -14.15 6.10 17.72
N HIS A 40 -13.36 7.10 18.11
CA HIS A 40 -13.85 8.19 18.96
C HIS A 40 -14.92 9.04 18.26
N GLN A 41 -14.81 9.25 16.94
CA GLN A 41 -15.85 9.92 16.17
C GLN A 41 -17.15 9.11 16.11
N GLN A 42 -17.06 7.78 15.92
CA GLN A 42 -18.21 6.88 15.98
C GLN A 42 -18.86 6.91 17.38
N PHE A 43 -18.07 6.77 18.45
CA PHE A 43 -18.55 6.80 19.82
C PHE A 43 -19.18 8.15 20.20
N GLY A 44 -18.59 9.25 19.73
CA GLY A 44 -19.11 10.60 19.88
C GLY A 44 -20.41 10.89 19.13
N ARG A 45 -20.99 9.90 18.43
CA ARG A 45 -22.37 9.99 17.91
C ARG A 45 -23.42 9.74 19.00
N ALA A 46 -23.10 8.94 20.02
CA ALA A 46 -24.00 8.74 21.15
C ALA A 46 -23.93 9.91 22.13
N GLY A 47 -25.06 10.28 22.74
CA GLY A 47 -25.10 11.24 23.86
C GLY A 47 -24.98 12.71 23.48
N ARG A 48 -25.30 13.11 22.23
CA ARG A 48 -25.26 14.51 21.79
C ARG A 48 -26.44 15.36 22.28
N GLY A 49 -27.58 14.75 22.54
CA GLY A 49 -28.80 15.45 22.94
C GLY A 49 -28.70 16.06 24.34
N LYS A 50 -29.13 17.33 24.49
CA LYS A 50 -29.17 18.03 25.79
C LYS A 50 -30.03 17.34 26.86
N SER A 51 -30.95 16.47 26.43
CA SER A 51 -31.83 15.66 27.28
C SER A 51 -31.32 14.23 27.49
N SER A 52 -30.15 13.87 26.96
CA SER A 52 -29.60 12.53 27.13
C SER A 52 -29.29 12.27 28.60
N LYS A 53 -29.78 11.14 29.13
CA LYS A 53 -29.55 10.72 30.52
C LYS A 53 -28.32 9.81 30.66
N GLY A 54 -27.63 9.54 29.56
CA GLY A 54 -26.48 8.64 29.48
C GLY A 54 -26.29 8.15 28.05
N SER A 55 -25.06 7.78 27.72
CA SER A 55 -24.70 7.18 26.44
C SER A 55 -23.97 5.87 26.66
N LEU A 56 -24.11 4.95 25.72
CA LEU A 56 -23.39 3.68 25.70
C LEU A 56 -22.66 3.51 24.37
N ALA A 57 -21.36 3.27 24.45
CA ALA A 57 -20.53 2.93 23.31
C ALA A 57 -19.99 1.51 23.50
N ILE A 58 -20.19 0.64 22.50
CA ILE A 58 -19.76 -0.75 22.54
C ILE A 58 -18.83 -1.00 21.35
N LEU A 59 -17.59 -1.41 21.62
CA LEU A 59 -16.70 -1.98 20.61
C LEU A 59 -16.80 -3.50 20.67
N VAL A 60 -17.30 -4.11 19.59
CA VAL A 60 -17.37 -5.56 19.42
C VAL A 60 -16.16 -5.99 18.59
N CYS A 61 -15.07 -6.35 19.27
CA CYS A 61 -13.84 -6.80 18.64
C CYS A 61 -13.99 -8.16 17.95
N GLY A 62 -13.46 -8.27 16.73
CA GLY A 62 -13.32 -9.50 15.98
C GLY A 62 -11.95 -10.15 16.16
N SER A 63 -11.55 -10.97 15.18
CA SER A 63 -10.31 -11.74 15.21
C SER A 63 -9.11 -11.02 14.60
N ASN A 64 -9.24 -9.79 14.14
CA ASN A 64 -8.14 -9.08 13.48
C ASN A 64 -7.05 -8.69 14.52
N PRO A 65 -5.82 -8.36 14.08
CA PRO A 65 -4.71 -8.10 14.99
C PRO A 65 -4.88 -6.83 15.84
N VAL A 66 -5.46 -5.78 15.25
CA VAL A 66 -5.68 -4.47 15.88
C VAL A 66 -6.72 -4.56 16.99
N ASP A 67 -7.84 -5.22 16.74
CA ASP A 67 -8.90 -5.52 17.72
C ASP A 67 -8.32 -6.19 18.97
N ARG A 68 -7.42 -7.17 18.78
CA ARG A 68 -6.81 -7.91 19.90
C ARG A 68 -5.78 -7.08 20.67
N HIS A 69 -5.06 -6.18 19.99
CA HIS A 69 -4.17 -5.22 20.65
C HIS A 69 -4.98 -4.37 21.63
N TYR A 70 -6.06 -3.76 21.16
CA TYR A 70 -6.90 -2.91 22.01
C TYR A 70 -7.73 -3.69 23.05
N LEU A 71 -8.05 -4.97 22.83
CA LEU A 71 -8.62 -5.82 23.90
C LEU A 71 -7.63 -6.03 25.05
N LYS A 72 -6.34 -6.23 24.75
CA LYS A 72 -5.29 -6.40 25.77
C LYS A 72 -4.92 -5.07 26.42
N ASN A 73 -4.90 -4.00 25.63
CA ASN A 73 -4.46 -2.66 26.04
C ASN A 73 -5.64 -1.68 26.04
N SER A 74 -6.75 -2.05 26.67
CA SER A 74 -8.00 -1.26 26.61
C SER A 74 -7.87 0.16 27.15
N HIS A 75 -6.88 0.42 27.99
CA HIS A 75 -6.57 1.75 28.51
C HIS A 75 -6.08 2.73 27.42
N GLU A 76 -5.45 2.24 26.35
CA GLU A 76 -5.00 3.06 25.20
C GLU A 76 -6.19 3.63 24.39
N LEU A 77 -7.37 2.97 24.46
CA LEU A 77 -8.61 3.49 23.88
C LEU A 77 -9.21 4.65 24.69
N CYS A 78 -8.76 4.88 25.93
CA CYS A 78 -9.28 5.94 26.78
C CYS A 78 -8.43 7.21 26.72
N ASP A 79 -7.22 7.13 26.19
CA ASP A 79 -6.35 8.28 26.07
C ASP A 79 -6.74 9.18 24.88
N LYS A 80 -6.11 10.36 24.81
CA LYS A 80 -6.28 11.31 23.69
C LYS A 80 -5.04 11.40 22.81
N THR A 81 -4.19 10.38 22.84
CA THR A 81 -3.13 10.23 21.82
C THR A 81 -3.81 9.73 20.56
N TYR A 82 -3.39 10.13 19.37
CA TYR A 82 -3.97 9.63 18.13
C TYR A 82 -2.83 9.21 17.20
N GLU A 83 -3.12 8.28 16.30
CA GLU A 83 -2.19 7.87 15.26
C GLU A 83 -1.78 9.08 14.43
N ASP A 84 -0.55 9.05 13.90
CA ASP A 84 -0.06 10.18 13.12
C ASP A 84 -0.87 10.31 11.82
N LEU A 85 -1.27 11.53 11.51
CA LEU A 85 -1.88 11.84 10.23
C LEU A 85 -0.74 11.99 9.24
N CYS A 86 -0.77 11.23 8.15
CA CYS A 86 0.21 11.30 7.09
C CYS A 86 0.06 12.60 6.25
N ILE A 87 0.16 13.76 6.90
CA ILE A 87 0.31 15.07 6.27
C ILE A 87 1.80 15.40 6.19
N ASP A 88 2.61 14.96 7.16
CA ASP A 88 4.05 15.24 7.18
C ASP A 88 4.79 14.63 5.96
N GLY A 89 4.36 13.47 5.44
CA GLY A 89 4.90 12.93 4.19
C GLY A 89 4.60 13.80 2.95
N PHE A 90 3.53 14.61 2.98
CA PHE A 90 3.27 15.64 1.96
C PHE A 90 4.06 16.92 2.20
N LEU A 91 4.52 17.18 3.42
CA LEU A 91 5.25 18.39 3.78
C LEU A 91 6.77 18.23 3.61
N ASP A 92 7.33 17.06 3.93
CA ASP A 92 8.76 16.80 3.88
C ASP A 92 9.11 15.69 2.86
N GLY A 93 9.92 16.03 1.85
CA GLY A 93 10.72 15.04 1.13
C GLY A 93 10.27 14.65 -0.29
N SER A 94 9.32 13.71 -0.44
CA SER A 94 9.08 13.03 -1.73
C SER A 94 7.72 13.30 -2.38
N SER A 95 6.62 13.32 -1.61
CA SER A 95 5.25 13.55 -2.13
C SER A 95 4.94 15.03 -2.36
N ASN A 96 5.72 15.92 -1.73
CA ASN A 96 5.55 17.36 -1.83
C ASN A 96 5.84 17.87 -3.25
N LYS A 97 6.83 17.31 -3.98
CA LYS A 97 7.25 17.87 -5.28
C LYS A 97 6.09 17.96 -6.27
N LEU A 98 5.25 16.92 -6.34
CA LEU A 98 4.13 16.88 -7.29
C LEU A 98 3.03 17.84 -6.88
N VAL A 99 2.51 17.69 -5.66
CA VAL A 99 1.42 18.52 -5.12
C VAL A 99 1.84 19.99 -5.15
N MET A 100 3.03 20.31 -4.65
CA MET A 100 3.60 21.66 -4.72
C MET A 100 3.73 22.14 -6.16
N SER A 101 4.30 21.35 -7.07
CA SER A 101 4.44 21.78 -8.47
C SER A 101 3.09 22.12 -9.12
N MET A 102 2.05 21.33 -8.84
CA MET A 102 0.70 21.53 -9.36
C MET A 102 0.05 22.76 -8.74
N HIS A 103 0.14 22.91 -7.42
CA HIS A 103 -0.40 24.09 -6.71
C HIS A 103 0.37 25.37 -7.04
N LEU A 104 1.67 25.29 -7.35
CA LEU A 104 2.45 26.43 -7.84
C LEU A 104 1.95 26.89 -9.22
N GLN A 105 1.47 25.99 -10.10
CA GLN A 105 0.84 26.40 -11.37
C GLN A 105 -0.43 27.21 -11.12
N CYS A 106 -1.26 26.78 -10.16
CA CYS A 106 -2.48 27.49 -9.77
C CYS A 106 -2.15 28.83 -9.11
N ALA A 107 -1.22 28.85 -8.16
CA ALA A 107 -0.79 30.07 -7.46
C ALA A 107 -0.20 31.09 -8.44
N ALA A 108 0.69 30.67 -9.35
CA ALA A 108 1.30 31.53 -10.36
C ALA A 108 0.31 32.05 -11.42
N PHE A 109 -0.87 31.43 -11.53
CA PHE A 109 -1.96 31.86 -12.41
C PHE A 109 -2.77 32.96 -11.74
N GLU A 110 -3.07 32.77 -10.45
CA GLU A 110 -3.77 33.74 -9.61
C GLU A 110 -2.92 35.01 -9.41
N TRP A 111 -1.63 34.84 -9.11
CA TRP A 111 -0.69 35.95 -8.94
C TRP A 111 0.75 35.56 -9.33
N PRO A 112 1.49 36.40 -10.08
CA PRO A 112 2.88 36.10 -10.44
C PRO A 112 3.77 35.96 -9.20
N LEU A 113 4.53 34.86 -9.12
CA LEU A 113 5.35 34.51 -7.97
C LEU A 113 6.72 35.18 -8.00
N GLN A 114 7.21 35.56 -6.83
CA GLN A 114 8.55 36.06 -6.56
C GLN A 114 9.25 35.19 -5.51
N LEU A 115 10.38 34.58 -5.89
CA LEU A 115 11.03 33.55 -5.08
C LEU A 115 11.35 33.99 -3.65
N ASP A 116 11.93 35.18 -3.48
CA ASP A 116 12.39 35.62 -2.17
C ASP A 116 11.26 36.10 -1.25
N ILE A 117 10.14 36.58 -1.82
CA ILE A 117 9.00 37.08 -1.05
C ILE A 117 8.02 35.97 -0.71
N ASP A 118 7.74 35.09 -1.68
CA ASP A 118 6.68 34.09 -1.57
C ASP A 118 7.15 32.79 -0.91
N SER A 119 8.47 32.56 -0.85
CA SER A 119 9.03 31.39 -0.16
C SER A 119 8.50 31.21 1.27
N LYS A 120 8.17 32.30 1.99
CA LYS A 120 7.60 32.24 3.34
C LYS A 120 6.26 31.50 3.42
N TRP A 121 5.48 31.48 2.33
CA TRP A 121 4.17 30.81 2.29
C TRP A 121 4.29 29.34 1.92
N PHE A 122 5.29 29.01 1.09
CA PHE A 122 5.51 27.64 0.60
C PHE A 122 6.55 26.86 1.43
N CYS A 123 7.31 27.54 2.29
CA CYS A 123 8.36 26.97 3.14
C CYS A 123 8.10 27.33 4.63
N ILE A 124 7.06 26.73 5.24
CA ILE A 124 6.57 27.08 6.57
C ILE A 124 7.65 26.95 7.67
N ARG A 125 8.54 25.95 7.57
CA ARG A 125 9.59 25.69 8.58
C ARG A 125 10.90 26.48 8.36
N GLN A 126 10.99 27.30 7.31
CA GLN A 126 12.23 27.99 6.88
C GLN A 126 13.47 27.06 6.80
N ASP A 127 13.23 25.76 6.57
CA ASP A 127 14.31 24.80 6.36
C ASP A 127 15.08 25.16 5.08
N PRO A 128 16.43 25.31 5.14
CA PRO A 128 17.25 25.59 3.96
C PRO A 128 17.03 24.59 2.82
N SER A 129 16.79 23.31 3.12
CA SER A 129 16.53 22.30 2.08
C SER A 129 15.19 22.56 1.38
N ALA A 130 14.13 22.84 2.15
CA ALA A 130 12.81 23.19 1.60
C ALA A 130 12.84 24.47 0.76
N LEU A 131 13.59 25.49 1.20
CA LEU A 131 13.75 26.74 0.44
C LEU A 131 14.42 26.50 -0.91
N GLN A 132 15.49 25.71 -0.94
CA GLN A 132 16.17 25.37 -2.17
C GLN A 132 15.24 24.59 -3.12
N LYS A 133 14.53 23.58 -2.60
CA LYS A 133 13.54 22.81 -3.37
C LYS A 133 12.44 23.68 -3.97
N PHE A 134 11.92 24.66 -3.22
CA PHE A 134 10.93 25.61 -3.73
C PHE A 134 11.47 26.45 -4.88
N LYS A 135 12.71 26.96 -4.76
CA LYS A 135 13.37 27.73 -5.82
C LYS A 135 13.59 26.86 -7.07
N ASP A 136 14.10 25.65 -6.89
CA ASP A 136 14.34 24.70 -7.97
C ASP A 136 13.02 24.32 -8.68
N LEU A 137 11.94 24.10 -7.92
CA LEU A 137 10.61 23.81 -8.46
C LEU A 137 10.06 24.96 -9.30
N CYS A 138 10.15 26.19 -8.81
CA CYS A 138 9.71 27.36 -9.58
C CYS A 138 10.50 27.49 -10.89
N ILE A 139 11.82 27.29 -10.85
CA ILE A 139 12.69 27.35 -12.03
C ILE A 139 12.38 26.21 -13.02
N GLU A 140 12.15 25.00 -12.52
CA GLU A 140 11.94 23.81 -13.35
C GLU A 140 10.53 23.76 -13.96
N LYS A 141 9.51 24.21 -13.22
CA LYS A 141 8.10 23.96 -13.56
C LYS A 141 7.33 25.19 -14.01
N LEU A 142 7.76 26.39 -13.65
CA LEU A 142 7.04 27.63 -14.00
C LEU A 142 7.72 28.35 -15.15
N TYR A 143 6.97 29.20 -15.83
CA TYR A 143 7.49 30.07 -16.88
C TYR A 143 7.96 31.40 -16.27
N GLN A 144 9.23 31.74 -16.44
CA GLN A 144 9.74 33.04 -16.01
C GLN A 144 9.44 34.11 -17.07
N ASP A 145 8.80 35.21 -16.66
CA ASP A 145 8.54 36.33 -17.55
C ASP A 145 9.73 37.29 -17.67
N LYS A 146 9.64 38.25 -18.61
CA LYS A 146 10.71 39.23 -18.88
C LYS A 146 11.04 40.14 -17.69
N LYS A 147 10.17 40.21 -16.69
CA LYS A 147 10.34 41.02 -15.48
C LYS A 147 10.87 40.19 -14.30
N GLY A 148 11.18 38.90 -14.53
CA GLY A 148 11.72 38.00 -13.53
C GLY A 148 10.67 37.34 -12.63
N PHE A 149 9.37 37.52 -12.90
CA PHE A 149 8.30 36.86 -12.15
C PHE A 149 8.03 35.47 -12.72
N TYR A 150 7.70 34.53 -11.85
CA TYR A 150 7.32 33.18 -12.24
C TYR A 150 5.80 33.11 -12.44
N ARG A 151 5.38 32.62 -13.60
CA ARG A 151 3.99 32.48 -14.03
C ARG A 151 3.70 31.03 -14.38
N THR A 152 2.42 30.69 -14.45
CA THR A 152 1.94 29.40 -14.90
C THR A 152 2.54 29.03 -16.25
N ASP A 153 2.98 27.77 -16.35
CA ASP A 153 3.46 27.20 -17.59
C ASP A 153 2.33 27.19 -18.64
N PRO A 154 2.61 27.57 -19.90
CA PRO A 154 1.62 27.60 -20.97
C PRO A 154 0.83 26.29 -21.14
N ARG A 155 1.41 25.14 -20.78
CA ARG A 155 0.74 23.82 -20.83
C ARG A 155 -0.45 23.71 -19.88
N TYR A 156 -0.49 24.50 -18.81
CA TYR A 156 -1.57 24.49 -17.83
C TYR A 156 -2.68 25.50 -18.13
N LEU A 157 -2.45 26.44 -19.05
CA LEU A 157 -3.46 27.39 -19.50
C LEU A 157 -4.58 26.73 -20.34
N PRO A 158 -5.76 27.36 -20.47
CA PRO A 158 -6.17 28.61 -19.83
C PRO A 158 -6.54 28.48 -18.35
N TRP A 159 -6.85 27.28 -17.85
CA TRP A 159 -7.33 27.04 -16.49
C TRP A 159 -6.51 25.93 -15.80
N PRO A 160 -5.49 26.26 -15.00
CA PRO A 160 -4.67 25.25 -14.32
C PRO A 160 -5.46 24.42 -13.31
N ALA A 161 -6.45 25.02 -12.63
CA ALA A 161 -7.26 24.34 -11.62
C ALA A 161 -8.06 23.15 -12.18
N GLU A 162 -8.42 23.14 -13.47
CA GLU A 162 -9.08 22.00 -14.12
C GLU A 162 -8.12 20.81 -14.30
N LYS A 163 -6.82 21.08 -14.36
CA LYS A 163 -5.75 20.09 -14.53
C LYS A 163 -5.17 19.61 -13.19
N VAL A 164 -5.63 20.17 -12.08
CA VAL A 164 -5.14 19.85 -10.73
C VAL A 164 -6.28 19.25 -9.91
N SER A 165 -6.20 17.93 -9.72
CA SER A 165 -7.15 17.20 -8.88
C SER A 165 -6.73 17.19 -7.41
N LEU A 166 -7.67 17.53 -6.52
CA LEU A 166 -7.45 17.50 -5.07
C LEU A 166 -7.62 16.11 -4.44
N ARG A 167 -8.31 15.19 -5.13
CA ARG A 167 -8.74 13.89 -4.59
C ARG A 167 -8.18 12.68 -5.33
N ALA A 168 -7.74 12.88 -6.57
CA ALA A 168 -7.18 11.84 -7.42
C ALA A 168 -5.81 12.32 -7.92
N ILE A 169 -4.76 11.87 -7.24
CA ILE A 169 -3.37 12.19 -7.61
C ILE A 169 -2.91 11.35 -8.83
N GLU A 170 -3.72 10.38 -9.28
CA GLU A 170 -3.45 9.63 -10.51
C GLU A 170 -3.67 10.49 -11.75
N GLN A 171 -2.58 10.81 -12.45
CA GLN A 171 -2.60 11.62 -13.66
C GLN A 171 -3.02 10.83 -14.91
N THR A 172 -2.90 9.50 -14.87
CA THR A 172 -3.15 8.64 -16.02
C THR A 172 -4.56 8.05 -15.98
N MET A 173 -5.37 8.41 -16.97
CA MET A 173 -6.72 7.89 -17.18
C MET A 173 -6.80 7.10 -18.48
N TYR A 174 -7.69 6.12 -18.50
CA TYR A 174 -8.02 5.28 -19.67
C TYR A 174 -9.45 5.58 -20.12
N ALA A 175 -9.62 5.89 -21.40
CA ALA A 175 -10.94 6.15 -21.97
C ALA A 175 -11.67 4.83 -22.26
N VAL A 176 -12.89 4.70 -21.77
CA VAL A 176 -13.78 3.58 -22.10
C VAL A 176 -14.68 4.00 -23.26
N VAL A 177 -14.46 3.43 -24.43
CA VAL A 177 -15.13 3.77 -25.68
C VAL A 177 -16.19 2.73 -26.00
N ASP A 178 -17.46 3.12 -26.01
CA ASP A 178 -18.52 2.22 -26.44
C ASP A 178 -18.64 2.19 -27.98
N ILE A 179 -18.48 0.98 -28.53
CA ILE A 179 -18.60 0.66 -29.95
C ILE A 179 -19.93 -0.04 -30.34
N THR A 180 -20.81 -0.32 -29.37
CA THR A 180 -22.22 0.11 -29.41
C THR A 180 -22.83 0.51 -30.75
N ASP A 181 -23.20 -0.39 -31.66
CA ASP A 181 -23.83 -0.01 -32.94
C ASP A 181 -23.00 1.03 -33.73
N ASN A 182 -21.67 0.93 -33.67
CA ASN A 182 -20.69 1.86 -34.25
C ASN A 182 -20.73 3.31 -33.73
N ARG A 183 -21.26 3.55 -32.52
CA ARG A 183 -21.36 4.91 -31.96
C ARG A 183 -20.03 5.55 -31.59
N ASN A 184 -19.03 4.77 -31.18
CA ASN A 184 -17.67 5.21 -30.82
C ASN A 184 -17.65 6.42 -29.87
N VAL A 185 -18.39 6.33 -28.76
CA VAL A 185 -18.51 7.41 -27.77
C VAL A 185 -17.76 7.02 -26.49
N VAL A 186 -16.96 7.93 -25.94
CA VAL A 186 -16.37 7.76 -24.60
C VAL A 186 -17.49 7.83 -23.57
N ILE A 187 -17.69 6.74 -22.82
CA ILE A 187 -18.74 6.63 -21.80
C ILE A 187 -18.23 6.89 -20.40
N GLU A 188 -16.94 6.62 -20.15
CA GLU A 188 -16.31 6.76 -18.84
C GLU A 188 -14.79 6.90 -19.01
N GLU A 189 -14.13 7.51 -18.02
CA GLU A 189 -12.69 7.50 -17.87
C GLU A 189 -12.34 6.75 -16.58
N VAL A 190 -11.41 5.80 -16.67
CA VAL A 190 -11.02 4.92 -15.57
C VAL A 190 -9.56 5.15 -15.23
N GLU A 191 -9.23 5.28 -13.95
CA GLU A 191 -7.87 5.41 -13.43
C GLU A 191 -6.98 4.21 -13.83
N GLU A 192 -5.70 4.46 -14.12
CA GLU A 192 -4.75 3.43 -14.55
C GLU A 192 -4.65 2.26 -13.55
N SER A 193 -4.67 2.54 -12.24
CA SER A 193 -4.64 1.51 -11.19
C SER A 193 -5.84 0.56 -11.22
N ARG A 194 -6.98 0.98 -11.80
CA ARG A 194 -8.23 0.22 -11.88
C ARG A 194 -8.35 -0.61 -13.16
N THR A 195 -7.51 -0.35 -14.16
CA THR A 195 -7.57 -1.00 -15.48
C THR A 195 -7.45 -2.51 -15.37
N SER A 196 -6.45 -3.03 -14.64
CA SER A 196 -6.23 -4.47 -14.47
C SER A 196 -7.41 -5.21 -13.82
N PHE A 197 -8.29 -4.52 -13.08
CA PHE A 197 -9.47 -5.08 -12.42
C PHE A 197 -10.76 -4.97 -13.25
N THR A 198 -10.79 -4.07 -14.23
CA THR A 198 -12.06 -3.68 -14.89
C THR A 198 -11.99 -3.68 -16.42
N LEU A 199 -10.81 -3.42 -16.98
CA LEU A 199 -10.55 -3.23 -18.40
C LEU A 199 -9.52 -4.27 -18.87
N TYR A 200 -9.96 -5.52 -19.01
CA TYR A 200 -9.19 -6.60 -19.62
C TYR A 200 -10.05 -7.29 -20.68
N GLU A 201 -9.42 -7.78 -21.75
CA GLU A 201 -10.11 -8.41 -22.87
C GLU A 201 -11.00 -9.57 -22.39
N GLY A 202 -12.26 -9.59 -22.84
CA GLY A 202 -13.28 -10.55 -22.41
C GLY A 202 -13.94 -10.23 -21.06
N GLY A 203 -13.45 -9.24 -20.32
CA GLY A 203 -14.03 -8.76 -19.07
C GLY A 203 -15.39 -8.09 -19.26
N ILE A 204 -16.22 -8.14 -18.22
CA ILE A 204 -17.48 -7.37 -18.15
C ILE A 204 -17.25 -6.09 -17.36
N PHE A 205 -17.26 -4.97 -18.08
CA PHE A 205 -17.27 -3.62 -17.53
C PHE A 205 -18.71 -3.20 -17.20
N LEU A 206 -18.95 -2.68 -16.01
CA LEU A 206 -20.27 -2.22 -15.58
C LEU A 206 -20.31 -0.69 -15.59
N HIS A 207 -21.12 -0.11 -16.48
CA HIS A 207 -21.35 1.33 -16.55
C HIS A 207 -22.82 1.65 -16.30
N GLN A 208 -23.11 2.41 -15.24
CA GLN A 208 -24.47 2.78 -14.82
C GLN A 208 -25.42 1.56 -14.71
N GLY A 209 -24.90 0.42 -14.23
CA GLY A 209 -25.66 -0.82 -14.07
C GLY A 209 -25.85 -1.63 -15.36
N TYR A 210 -25.37 -1.14 -16.50
CA TYR A 210 -25.40 -1.89 -17.76
C TYR A 210 -24.07 -2.61 -18.00
N PRO A 211 -24.11 -3.91 -18.37
CA PRO A 211 -22.90 -4.67 -18.67
C PRO A 211 -22.43 -4.41 -20.09
N TYR A 212 -21.12 -4.18 -20.21
CA TYR A 212 -20.39 -4.04 -21.46
C TYR A 212 -19.25 -5.05 -21.48
N LEU A 213 -19.10 -5.76 -22.60
CA LEU A 213 -17.99 -6.68 -22.83
C LEU A 213 -16.80 -5.88 -23.37
N VAL A 214 -15.65 -6.00 -22.71
CA VAL A 214 -14.39 -5.42 -23.19
C VAL A 214 -13.88 -6.24 -24.36
N LYS A 215 -13.80 -5.61 -25.54
CA LYS A 215 -13.39 -6.24 -26.80
C LYS A 215 -11.92 -6.05 -27.12
N ASP A 216 -11.38 -4.91 -26.72
CA ASP A 216 -10.03 -4.49 -27.05
C ASP A 216 -9.54 -3.61 -25.90
N PHE A 217 -8.33 -3.86 -25.42
CA PHE A 217 -7.69 -3.09 -24.37
C PHE A 217 -6.29 -2.70 -24.81
N ASN A 218 -6.09 -1.38 -24.96
CA ASN A 218 -4.85 -0.83 -25.48
C ASN A 218 -4.18 0.05 -24.42
N THR A 219 -3.06 -0.43 -23.88
CA THR A 219 -2.28 0.25 -22.85
C THR A 219 -1.50 1.45 -23.39
N GLU A 220 -0.96 1.36 -24.60
CA GLU A 220 -0.21 2.46 -25.23
C GLU A 220 -1.13 3.64 -25.59
N GLY A 221 -2.29 3.34 -26.18
CA GLY A 221 -3.32 4.30 -26.55
C GLY A 221 -4.22 4.74 -25.40
N ARG A 222 -4.10 4.08 -24.23
CA ARG A 222 -4.89 4.34 -23.01
C ARG A 222 -6.39 4.33 -23.24
N TYR A 223 -6.89 3.30 -23.92
CA TYR A 223 -8.32 3.13 -24.10
C TYR A 223 -8.74 1.66 -24.07
N ALA A 224 -10.01 1.44 -23.75
CA ALA A 224 -10.68 0.16 -23.86
C ALA A 224 -11.91 0.31 -24.76
N LYS A 225 -12.08 -0.56 -25.76
CA LYS A 225 -13.33 -0.64 -26.55
C LYS A 225 -14.27 -1.63 -25.90
N VAL A 226 -15.50 -1.20 -25.67
CA VAL A 226 -16.51 -2.00 -25.01
C VAL A 226 -17.77 -2.10 -25.85
N GLU A 227 -18.47 -3.22 -25.77
CA GLU A 227 -19.73 -3.45 -26.49
C GLU A 227 -20.83 -3.83 -25.49
N ARG A 228 -22.00 -3.20 -25.59
CA ARG A 228 -23.11 -3.45 -24.70
C ARG A 228 -23.65 -4.85 -24.91
N VAL A 229 -23.75 -5.61 -23.82
CA VAL A 229 -24.23 -6.98 -23.87
C VAL A 229 -25.41 -7.18 -22.92
N LYS A 230 -26.19 -8.25 -23.15
CA LYS A 230 -27.24 -8.71 -22.24
C LYS A 230 -26.81 -10.05 -21.66
N VAL A 231 -26.06 -10.00 -20.56
CA VAL A 231 -25.56 -11.18 -19.85
C VAL A 231 -26.05 -11.21 -18.41
N THR A 232 -26.12 -12.40 -17.84
CA THR A 232 -26.50 -12.64 -16.42
C THR A 232 -25.31 -12.91 -15.51
N TRP A 233 -24.09 -12.93 -16.08
CA TRP A 233 -22.82 -13.20 -15.42
C TRP A 233 -21.92 -11.96 -15.46
N THR A 234 -20.92 -11.93 -14.57
CA THR A 234 -19.85 -10.93 -14.51
C THR A 234 -18.49 -11.64 -14.56
N THR A 235 -17.40 -10.89 -14.57
CA THR A 235 -16.05 -11.46 -14.58
C THR A 235 -15.29 -11.17 -13.29
N SER A 236 -14.41 -12.09 -12.92
CA SER A 236 -13.40 -11.92 -11.88
C SER A 236 -12.05 -12.25 -12.50
N GLN A 237 -11.14 -11.29 -12.53
CA GLN A 237 -9.85 -11.44 -13.19
C GLN A 237 -8.95 -12.45 -12.45
N ARG A 238 -8.06 -13.06 -13.22
CA ARG A 238 -6.93 -13.85 -12.73
C ARG A 238 -5.67 -13.14 -13.20
N ASP A 239 -4.96 -12.57 -12.25
CA ASP A 239 -3.78 -11.78 -12.48
C ASP A 239 -2.63 -12.21 -11.58
N PHE A 240 -1.42 -11.83 -11.96
CA PHE A 240 -0.31 -11.78 -11.04
C PHE A 240 0.38 -10.44 -11.19
N SER A 241 0.95 -9.97 -10.08
CA SER A 241 1.79 -8.78 -10.06
C SER A 241 3.24 -9.14 -9.80
N ASP A 242 4.12 -8.43 -10.49
CA ASP A 242 5.55 -8.43 -10.24
C ASP A 242 5.92 -7.01 -9.78
N VAL A 243 6.42 -6.89 -8.56
CA VAL A 243 6.80 -5.60 -7.94
C VAL A 243 8.31 -5.53 -7.85
N ASP A 244 8.91 -4.56 -8.52
CA ASP A 244 10.36 -4.41 -8.64
C ASP A 244 10.81 -2.99 -8.27
N PRO A 245 11.87 -2.86 -7.44
CA PRO A 245 12.54 -1.58 -7.24
C PRO A 245 13.20 -1.11 -8.55
N LEU A 246 13.21 0.19 -8.82
CA LEU A 246 13.92 0.76 -9.97
C LEU A 246 15.13 1.60 -9.54
N GLU A 247 14.96 2.39 -8.49
CA GLU A 247 15.94 3.40 -8.08
C GLU A 247 15.86 3.64 -6.57
N ILE A 248 17.02 3.72 -5.90
CA ILE A 248 17.15 4.06 -4.47
C ILE A 248 17.30 5.57 -4.33
N GLU A 249 16.42 6.19 -3.56
CA GLU A 249 16.45 7.63 -3.27
C GLU A 249 16.86 7.92 -1.83
N LEU A 250 16.39 7.11 -0.87
CA LEU A 250 16.76 7.22 0.53
C LEU A 250 17.28 5.87 1.04
N VAL A 251 18.28 5.95 1.93
CA VAL A 251 18.78 4.79 2.67
C VAL A 251 18.84 5.15 4.14
N LYS A 252 18.36 4.24 4.98
CA LYS A 252 18.61 4.30 6.43
C LYS A 252 19.03 2.93 6.95
N GLN A 253 19.61 2.92 8.14
CA GLN A 253 19.86 1.68 8.87
C GLN A 253 18.60 1.28 9.62
N LEU A 254 18.26 -0.01 9.63
CA LEU A 254 17.24 -0.55 10.51
C LEU A 254 17.75 -0.48 11.96
N ASN A 255 17.16 0.39 12.76
CA ASN A 255 17.60 0.66 14.13
C ASN A 255 16.69 -0.04 15.14
N VAL A 256 17.11 -1.20 15.61
CA VAL A 256 16.29 -2.03 16.49
C VAL A 256 16.64 -1.74 17.95
N SER A 257 15.76 -1.03 18.64
CA SER A 257 15.94 -0.59 20.04
C SER A 257 16.09 -1.73 21.05
N LYS A 258 15.60 -2.94 20.73
CA LYS A 258 15.69 -4.15 21.57
C LYS A 258 16.81 -5.14 21.17
N ALA A 259 17.57 -4.85 20.11
CA ALA A 259 18.61 -5.77 19.66
C ALA A 259 19.84 -5.69 20.57
N ASN A 260 20.33 -6.84 21.03
CA ASN A 260 21.58 -6.94 21.81
C ASN A 260 22.82 -6.59 20.96
N SER A 261 22.68 -6.53 19.64
CA SER A 261 23.71 -6.14 18.68
C SER A 261 23.16 -5.19 17.62
N PRO A 262 23.91 -4.18 17.16
CA PRO A 262 23.52 -3.36 16.02
C PRO A 262 23.30 -4.23 14.78
N THR A 263 22.19 -4.03 14.08
CA THR A 263 21.93 -4.67 12.78
C THR A 263 22.38 -3.73 11.67
N ASP A 264 23.37 -4.11 10.86
CA ASP A 264 23.82 -3.34 9.69
C ASP A 264 22.91 -3.56 8.47
N ILE A 265 21.61 -3.75 8.71
CA ILE A 265 20.62 -4.05 7.68
C ILE A 265 20.10 -2.72 7.09
N PRO A 266 20.31 -2.45 5.80
CA PRO A 266 19.78 -1.26 5.16
C PRO A 266 18.28 -1.39 4.90
N VAL A 267 17.56 -0.31 5.14
CA VAL A 267 16.22 -0.07 4.62
C VAL A 267 16.35 0.93 3.49
N PHE A 268 15.76 0.61 2.34
CA PHE A 268 15.82 1.44 1.16
C PHE A 268 14.45 2.02 0.84
N TYR A 269 14.40 3.22 0.31
CA TYR A 269 13.19 3.84 -0.22
C TYR A 269 13.47 4.50 -1.57
N GLY A 270 12.52 4.43 -2.49
CA GLY A 270 12.65 5.03 -3.81
C GLY A 270 11.57 4.59 -4.79
N LYS A 271 11.91 4.55 -6.08
CA LYS A 271 10.96 4.23 -7.16
C LYS A 271 10.71 2.74 -7.26
N ILE A 272 9.44 2.38 -7.39
CA ILE A 272 8.97 1.01 -7.58
C ILE A 272 8.14 0.93 -8.85
N GLN A 273 8.29 -0.17 -9.58
CA GLN A 273 7.47 -0.53 -10.72
C GLN A 273 6.67 -1.78 -10.38
N THR A 274 5.36 -1.71 -10.57
CA THR A 274 4.46 -2.86 -10.49
C THR A 274 3.99 -3.23 -11.88
N THR A 275 4.25 -4.46 -12.31
CA THR A 275 3.80 -4.99 -13.59
C THR A 275 2.69 -5.99 -13.32
N ILE A 276 1.48 -5.70 -13.78
CA ILE A 276 0.29 -6.55 -13.59
C ILE A 276 -0.04 -7.22 -14.92
N ILE A 277 -0.20 -8.54 -14.90
CA ILE A 277 -0.56 -9.32 -16.08
C ILE A 277 -1.84 -10.10 -15.79
N VAL A 278 -2.92 -9.71 -16.48
CA VAL A 278 -4.19 -10.45 -16.47
C VAL A 278 -4.12 -11.57 -17.50
N PHE A 279 -3.82 -12.78 -17.03
CA PHE A 279 -3.65 -13.96 -17.87
C PHE A 279 -4.95 -14.77 -18.05
N GLY A 280 -5.99 -14.44 -17.29
CA GLY A 280 -7.27 -15.13 -17.34
C GLY A 280 -8.37 -14.39 -16.60
N TYR A 281 -9.57 -14.93 -16.64
CA TYR A 281 -10.68 -14.53 -15.78
C TYR A 281 -11.65 -15.68 -15.58
N PHE A 282 -12.40 -15.63 -14.48
CA PHE A 282 -13.57 -16.47 -14.24
C PHE A 282 -14.83 -15.74 -14.67
N LYS A 283 -15.71 -16.42 -15.42
CA LYS A 283 -17.11 -16.00 -15.53
C LYS A 283 -17.83 -16.45 -14.28
N VAL A 284 -18.44 -15.51 -13.57
CA VAL A 284 -19.15 -15.79 -12.33
C VAL A 284 -20.60 -15.36 -12.43
N ASN A 285 -21.50 -16.12 -11.83
CA ASN A 285 -22.91 -15.74 -11.76
C ASN A 285 -23.17 -14.73 -10.63
N ARG A 286 -24.44 -14.33 -10.44
CA ARG A 286 -24.84 -13.42 -9.35
C ARG A 286 -24.58 -13.94 -7.94
N LYS A 287 -24.34 -15.24 -7.77
CA LYS A 287 -23.97 -15.88 -6.50
C LYS A 287 -22.45 -16.05 -6.35
N SER A 288 -21.66 -15.48 -7.27
CA SER A 288 -20.21 -15.64 -7.34
C SER A 288 -19.74 -17.09 -7.57
N GLU A 289 -20.60 -17.95 -8.10
CA GLU A 289 -20.23 -19.31 -8.51
C GLU A 289 -19.51 -19.24 -9.87
N ILE A 290 -18.38 -19.94 -9.97
CA ILE A 290 -17.57 -20.00 -11.20
C ILE A 290 -18.31 -20.84 -12.24
N LEU A 291 -18.66 -20.22 -13.36
CA LEU A 291 -19.29 -20.87 -14.52
C LEU A 291 -18.25 -21.41 -15.49
N GLU A 292 -17.19 -20.63 -15.72
CA GLU A 292 -16.17 -20.92 -16.72
C GLU A 292 -14.86 -20.22 -16.34
N ALA A 293 -13.73 -20.84 -16.67
CA ALA A 293 -12.41 -20.22 -16.59
C ALA A 293 -11.90 -19.97 -18.02
N VAL A 294 -11.55 -18.73 -18.32
CA VAL A 294 -11.08 -18.30 -19.64
C VAL A 294 -9.64 -17.80 -19.50
N GLU A 295 -8.77 -18.21 -20.43
CA GLU A 295 -7.41 -17.67 -20.55
C GLU A 295 -7.37 -16.57 -21.60
N VAL A 296 -6.62 -15.51 -21.31
CA VAL A 296 -6.48 -14.34 -22.18
C VAL A 296 -5.04 -13.86 -22.21
N LYS A 297 -4.68 -13.19 -23.30
CA LYS A 297 -3.35 -12.60 -23.48
C LYS A 297 -3.49 -11.08 -23.46
N ASN A 298 -3.66 -10.51 -22.27
CA ASN A 298 -3.66 -9.06 -22.13
C ASN A 298 -2.24 -8.50 -22.14
N PRO A 299 -2.05 -7.28 -22.67
CA PRO A 299 -0.80 -6.55 -22.46
C PRO A 299 -0.58 -6.28 -20.96
N PRO A 300 0.68 -6.22 -20.51
CA PRO A 300 0.99 -5.89 -19.12
C PRO A 300 0.61 -4.43 -18.83
N VAL A 301 0.03 -4.20 -17.65
CA VAL A 301 -0.17 -2.85 -17.11
C VAL A 301 1.01 -2.53 -16.20
N VAL A 302 1.75 -1.47 -16.53
CA VAL A 302 2.94 -1.06 -15.79
C VAL A 302 2.62 0.19 -14.98
N LEU A 303 2.53 0.02 -13.66
CA LEU A 303 2.33 1.10 -12.71
C LEU A 303 3.67 1.49 -12.12
N LYS A 304 3.91 2.78 -11.95
CA LYS A 304 5.06 3.29 -11.23
C LYS A 304 4.58 4.02 -9.99
N SER A 305 5.32 3.86 -8.90
CA SER A 305 5.01 4.45 -7.60
C SER A 305 6.28 4.64 -6.77
N LYS A 306 6.12 5.07 -5.53
CA LYS A 306 7.16 5.07 -4.50
C LYS A 306 6.95 3.95 -3.52
N GLY A 307 8.03 3.54 -2.88
CA GLY A 307 7.95 2.70 -1.70
C GLY A 307 9.28 2.29 -1.14
N PHE A 308 9.25 1.42 -0.16
CA PHE A 308 10.41 0.95 0.56
C PHE A 308 10.55 -0.56 0.53
N TRP A 309 11.76 -1.02 0.79
CA TRP A 309 12.05 -2.44 0.87
C TRP A 309 13.22 -2.73 1.81
N ILE A 310 13.26 -3.97 2.26
CA ILE A 310 14.33 -4.53 3.08
C ILE A 310 14.73 -5.85 2.43
N ASP A 311 16.00 -5.97 2.09
CA ASP A 311 16.56 -7.23 1.60
C ASP A 311 16.75 -8.19 2.78
N ILE A 312 16.32 -9.43 2.58
CA ILE A 312 16.33 -10.43 3.64
C ILE A 312 17.75 -11.00 3.75
N PRO A 313 18.36 -10.98 4.95
CA PRO A 313 19.69 -11.55 5.13
C PRO A 313 19.74 -13.01 4.68
N PRO A 314 20.78 -13.46 3.94
CA PRO A 314 20.89 -14.84 3.46
C PRO A 314 20.73 -15.88 4.58
N LYS A 315 21.24 -15.56 5.77
CA LYS A 315 21.10 -16.37 6.98
C LYS A 315 19.65 -16.73 7.33
N ALA A 316 18.68 -15.82 7.10
CA ALA A 316 17.27 -16.13 7.33
C ALA A 316 16.76 -17.20 6.35
N ILE A 317 17.17 -17.11 5.08
CA ILE A 317 16.80 -18.07 4.04
C ILE A 317 17.44 -19.43 4.30
N GLU A 318 18.70 -19.46 4.74
CA GLU A 318 19.39 -20.69 5.17
C GLU A 318 18.62 -21.39 6.30
N ILE A 319 18.24 -20.66 7.36
CA ILE A 319 17.47 -21.24 8.48
C ILE A 319 16.11 -21.78 8.01
N ILE A 320 15.42 -21.06 7.13
CA ILE A 320 14.14 -21.52 6.55
C ILE A 320 14.34 -22.83 5.79
N LYS A 321 15.40 -22.92 4.96
CA LYS A 321 15.74 -24.12 4.19
C LYS A 321 16.10 -25.30 5.11
N GLU A 322 16.93 -25.08 6.13
CA GLU A 322 17.28 -26.09 7.13
C GLU A 322 16.04 -26.64 7.84
N LYS A 323 15.06 -25.77 8.12
CA LYS A 323 13.78 -26.12 8.74
C LYS A 323 12.77 -26.73 7.78
N SER A 324 13.13 -26.95 6.51
CA SER A 324 12.22 -27.47 5.47
C SER A 324 10.94 -26.63 5.31
N LEU A 325 11.04 -25.32 5.54
CA LEU A 325 9.95 -24.35 5.41
C LEU A 325 10.02 -23.66 4.05
N ASN A 326 8.90 -23.09 3.60
CA ASN A 326 8.83 -22.39 2.32
C ASN A 326 9.26 -20.90 2.44
N PRO A 327 10.33 -20.46 1.74
CA PRO A 327 10.77 -19.06 1.78
C PRO A 327 9.73 -18.07 1.26
N ALA A 328 9.05 -18.37 0.15
CA ALA A 328 8.05 -17.46 -0.42
C ALA A 328 6.86 -17.24 0.53
N GLY A 329 6.39 -18.32 1.18
CA GLY A 329 5.37 -18.27 2.21
C GLY A 329 5.80 -17.49 3.45
N GLY A 330 7.07 -17.57 3.84
CA GLY A 330 7.63 -16.80 4.94
C GLY A 330 7.68 -15.29 4.64
N ILE A 331 8.16 -14.93 3.45
CA ILE A 331 8.24 -13.55 2.96
C ILE A 331 6.84 -12.92 2.89
N HIS A 332 5.90 -13.62 2.25
CA HIS A 332 4.51 -13.18 2.14
C HIS A 332 3.88 -13.00 3.52
N ALA A 333 4.09 -13.95 4.43
CA ALA A 333 3.58 -13.87 5.79
C ALA A 333 4.17 -12.71 6.60
N ALA A 334 5.47 -12.41 6.43
CA ALA A 334 6.10 -11.26 7.07
C ALA A 334 5.56 -9.93 6.52
N GLN A 335 5.39 -9.81 5.20
CA GLN A 335 4.81 -8.61 4.56
C GLN A 335 3.39 -8.34 5.07
N HIS A 336 2.54 -9.38 5.10
CA HIS A 336 1.18 -9.24 5.60
C HIS A 336 1.12 -8.95 7.11
N ALA A 337 2.02 -9.52 7.91
CA ALA A 337 2.10 -9.22 9.33
C ALA A 337 2.44 -7.74 9.58
N ILE A 338 3.39 -7.18 8.82
CA ILE A 338 3.74 -5.75 8.89
C ILE A 338 2.53 -4.87 8.52
N MET A 339 1.87 -5.18 7.40
CA MET A 339 0.67 -4.46 6.95
C MET A 339 -0.47 -4.53 7.98
N ASN A 340 -0.63 -5.65 8.68
CA ASN A 340 -1.64 -5.84 9.72
C ASN A 340 -1.41 -4.97 10.97
N VAL A 341 -0.16 -4.64 11.27
CA VAL A 341 0.25 -3.83 12.44
C VAL A 341 0.29 -2.35 12.11
N LEU A 342 0.48 -2.01 10.84
CA LEU A 342 0.58 -0.65 10.33
C LEU A 342 -0.49 0.34 10.85
N PRO A 343 -1.79 -0.02 10.96
CA PRO A 343 -2.82 0.91 11.44
C PRO A 343 -2.64 1.40 12.87
N LEU A 344 -1.77 0.76 13.68
CA LEU A 344 -1.43 1.22 15.03
C LEU A 344 -0.51 2.46 15.02
N TYR A 345 0.19 2.69 13.92
CA TYR A 345 1.21 3.74 13.80
C TYR A 345 0.79 4.85 12.82
N ILE A 346 0.18 4.46 11.71
CA ILE A 346 -0.14 5.37 10.59
C ILE A 346 -1.61 5.22 10.22
N ALA A 347 -2.38 6.30 10.39
CA ALA A 347 -3.78 6.33 10.01
C ALA A 347 -3.94 6.19 8.49
N GLY A 348 -4.73 5.20 8.03
CA GLY A 348 -5.03 5.00 6.60
C GLY A 348 -3.98 4.24 5.78
N GLY A 349 -2.86 3.82 6.37
CA GLY A 349 -1.80 3.11 5.65
C GLY A 349 -2.20 1.71 5.16
N ALA A 350 -2.98 0.96 5.97
CA ALA A 350 -3.52 -0.35 5.61
C ALA A 350 -4.99 -0.46 6.03
N THR A 351 -5.77 -1.27 5.29
CA THR A 351 -7.18 -1.51 5.63
C THR A 351 -7.35 -2.71 6.56
N THR A 352 -8.09 -2.52 7.65
CA THR A 352 -8.58 -3.59 8.53
C THR A 352 -9.92 -4.17 8.07
N ASN A 353 -10.49 -3.64 6.99
CA ASN A 353 -11.80 -4.03 6.49
C ASN A 353 -11.78 -5.49 6.01
N PRO A 354 -12.53 -6.41 6.63
CA PRO A 354 -12.58 -7.81 6.22
C PRO A 354 -13.21 -8.01 4.84
N ASN A 355 -13.97 -7.02 4.37
CA ASN A 355 -14.57 -7.01 3.04
C ASN A 355 -13.67 -6.37 1.97
N ALA A 356 -12.47 -5.88 2.33
CA ALA A 356 -11.52 -5.33 1.36
C ALA A 356 -11.13 -6.35 0.26
N ARG A 357 -11.17 -7.66 0.55
CA ARG A 357 -11.00 -8.73 -0.45
C ARG A 357 -12.15 -8.83 -1.48
N PHE A 358 -13.33 -8.33 -1.13
CA PHE A 358 -14.55 -8.40 -1.95
C PHE A 358 -14.91 -7.06 -2.59
N THR A 359 -14.28 -5.97 -2.16
CA THR A 359 -14.38 -4.70 -2.88
C THR A 359 -13.62 -4.84 -4.19
N PRO A 360 -14.27 -4.65 -5.36
CA PRO A 360 -13.62 -4.72 -6.68
C PRO A 360 -12.47 -3.73 -6.87
N ASN A 361 -12.33 -2.82 -5.91
CA ASN A 361 -11.33 -1.78 -5.87
C ASN A 361 -10.47 -2.04 -4.63
N GLY A 362 -9.19 -2.35 -4.77
CA GLY A 362 -8.23 -2.34 -3.65
C GLY A 362 -8.03 -0.93 -3.04
N THR A 363 -9.06 -0.07 -3.06
CA THR A 363 -9.06 1.35 -2.75
C THR A 363 -9.03 1.69 -1.28
N ASP A 364 -9.23 0.73 -0.38
CA ASP A 364 -9.20 1.05 1.06
C ASP A 364 -7.78 1.05 1.64
N SER A 365 -6.80 0.43 0.96
CA SER A 365 -5.41 0.38 1.42
C SER A 365 -4.55 1.33 0.61
N GLU A 366 -3.90 2.31 1.26
CA GLU A 366 -2.98 3.23 0.58
C GLU A 366 -1.60 2.61 0.32
N ILE A 367 -1.23 1.59 1.10
CA ILE A 367 -0.03 0.79 0.88
C ILE A 367 -0.41 -0.60 0.35
N SER A 368 0.40 -1.14 -0.53
CA SER A 368 0.31 -2.50 -1.06
C SER A 368 1.66 -3.20 -1.00
N THR A 369 1.61 -4.52 -1.12
CA THR A 369 2.78 -5.40 -1.07
C THR A 369 2.64 -6.48 -2.14
N GLU A 370 3.77 -7.07 -2.55
CA GLU A 370 3.75 -8.15 -3.54
C GLU A 370 3.16 -9.43 -2.93
N CYS A 371 1.95 -9.80 -3.35
CA CYS A 371 1.34 -11.08 -2.97
C CYS A 371 1.93 -12.23 -3.80
N LYS A 372 2.04 -13.41 -3.19
CA LYS A 372 2.55 -14.61 -3.89
C LYS A 372 1.39 -15.40 -4.49
N ALA A 373 1.25 -15.31 -5.81
CA ALA A 373 0.21 -15.98 -6.59
C ALA A 373 0.35 -17.52 -6.51
N PRO A 374 -0.63 -18.25 -5.95
CA PRO A 374 -0.61 -19.70 -5.79
C PRO A 374 -0.42 -20.43 -7.11
N GLU A 375 -0.96 -19.91 -8.20
CA GLU A 375 -0.78 -20.45 -9.56
C GLU A 375 0.68 -20.47 -10.01
N LYS A 376 1.53 -19.58 -9.49
CA LYS A 376 2.98 -19.58 -9.75
C LYS A 376 3.72 -20.44 -8.73
N GLU A 377 3.37 -20.33 -7.46
CA GLU A 377 4.11 -20.97 -6.35
C GLU A 377 3.86 -22.47 -6.26
N PHE A 378 2.67 -22.95 -6.62
CA PHE A 378 2.30 -24.36 -6.60
C PHE A 378 2.39 -25.01 -7.99
N ALA A 379 2.86 -24.27 -8.99
CA ALA A 379 3.07 -24.82 -10.32
C ALA A 379 4.16 -25.89 -10.27
N LYS A 380 3.96 -27.00 -10.99
CA LYS A 380 5.04 -27.99 -11.18
C LYS A 380 6.14 -27.49 -12.13
N ARG A 381 5.84 -26.47 -12.93
CA ARG A 381 6.76 -25.87 -13.89
C ARG A 381 7.41 -24.66 -13.23
N GLN A 382 8.74 -24.64 -13.27
CA GLN A 382 9.53 -23.50 -12.81
C GLN A 382 9.08 -22.20 -13.49
N SER A 383 8.71 -21.20 -12.69
CA SER A 383 8.44 -19.84 -13.16
C SER A 383 9.70 -19.26 -13.82
N ALA A 384 9.52 -18.54 -14.93
CA ALA A 384 10.60 -17.82 -15.59
C ALA A 384 11.18 -16.69 -14.71
N ARG A 385 10.36 -16.09 -13.84
CA ARG A 385 10.78 -15.07 -12.88
C ARG A 385 11.08 -15.75 -11.53
N LYS A 386 12.32 -15.62 -11.06
CA LYS A 386 12.69 -15.79 -9.65
C LYS A 386 12.76 -14.42 -8.99
N ARG A 387 12.25 -14.31 -7.76
CA ARG A 387 12.14 -13.05 -7.03
C ARG A 387 13.27 -12.91 -6.01
N PRO A 388 13.89 -11.73 -5.85
CA PRO A 388 14.83 -11.51 -4.76
C PRO A 388 14.19 -11.76 -3.40
N ALA A 389 14.95 -12.30 -2.44
CA ALA A 389 14.52 -12.46 -1.07
C ALA A 389 14.38 -11.09 -0.39
N ARG A 390 13.17 -10.55 -0.35
CA ARG A 390 12.91 -9.16 0.02
C ARG A 390 11.51 -8.95 0.60
N LEU A 391 11.40 -8.06 1.57
CA LEU A 391 10.14 -7.43 1.97
C LEU A 391 9.99 -6.12 1.18
N ILE A 392 8.92 -5.96 0.41
CA ILE A 392 8.67 -4.76 -0.41
C ILE A 392 7.26 -4.20 -0.17
N PHE A 393 7.17 -2.88 -0.06
CA PHE A 393 5.93 -2.15 0.17
C PHE A 393 5.92 -0.90 -0.69
N HIS A 394 4.78 -0.57 -1.29
CA HIS A 394 4.65 0.57 -2.18
C HIS A 394 3.30 1.24 -2.02
N ASP A 395 3.23 2.53 -2.38
CA ASP A 395 1.95 3.22 -2.44
C ASP A 395 1.12 2.63 -3.59
N SER A 396 -0.13 2.27 -3.28
CA SER A 396 -1.08 1.70 -4.24
C SER A 396 -1.76 2.76 -5.10
N LYS A 397 -1.61 4.03 -4.72
CA LYS A 397 -2.20 5.22 -5.34
C LYS A 397 -1.15 6.32 -5.48
N GLY A 398 -1.52 7.41 -6.15
CA GLY A 398 -0.68 8.61 -6.26
C GLY A 398 0.28 8.62 -7.45
N GLY A 399 0.13 7.67 -8.37
CA GLY A 399 0.96 7.58 -9.58
C GLY A 399 2.45 7.46 -9.26
N GLU A 400 3.32 7.98 -10.14
CA GLU A 400 4.78 7.85 -10.03
C GLU A 400 5.39 8.40 -8.72
N GLN A 401 4.63 9.21 -7.98
CA GLN A 401 5.09 9.93 -6.79
C GLN A 401 4.59 9.30 -5.49
N GLY A 402 3.62 8.37 -5.58
CA GLY A 402 2.99 7.77 -4.41
C GLY A 402 2.10 8.74 -3.63
N THR A 403 1.47 8.24 -2.57
CA THR A 403 0.72 9.05 -1.60
C THR A 403 1.59 9.54 -0.43
N GLY A 404 2.81 9.03 -0.30
CA GLY A 404 3.71 9.35 0.80
C GLY A 404 3.56 8.43 2.01
N MET A 405 2.58 7.53 2.00
CA MET A 405 2.31 6.57 3.07
C MET A 405 3.46 5.59 3.27
N SER A 406 4.04 5.08 2.18
CA SER A 406 5.22 4.23 2.19
C SER A 406 6.46 4.96 2.72
N GLY A 407 6.59 6.27 2.46
CA GLY A 407 7.64 7.11 3.04
C GLY A 407 7.50 7.26 4.55
N LYS A 408 6.28 7.51 5.04
CA LYS A 408 6.01 7.55 6.48
C LYS A 408 6.22 6.18 7.13
N THR A 409 5.83 5.10 6.45
CA THR A 409 6.08 3.72 6.94
C THR A 409 7.58 3.43 7.02
N PHE A 410 8.36 3.90 6.05
CA PHE A 410 9.82 3.82 6.09
C PHE A 410 10.40 4.53 7.32
N GLU A 411 9.85 5.66 7.76
CA GLU A 411 10.27 6.33 9.00
C GLU A 411 10.03 5.44 10.24
N TYR A 412 8.81 4.91 10.39
CA TYR A 412 8.38 4.11 11.56
C TYR A 412 8.77 2.63 11.52
N ILE A 413 9.42 2.16 10.45
CA ILE A 413 9.64 0.72 10.21
C ILE A 413 10.37 0.00 11.35
N ASP A 414 11.23 0.72 12.08
CA ASP A 414 11.99 0.21 13.22
C ASP A 414 11.08 -0.30 14.34
N GLU A 415 10.03 0.47 14.65
CA GLU A 415 9.04 0.17 15.69
C GLU A 415 8.01 -0.84 15.19
N ILE A 416 7.58 -0.69 13.93
CA ILE A 416 6.60 -1.56 13.29
C ILE A 416 7.12 -3.01 13.23
N ILE A 417 8.37 -3.24 12.83
CA ILE A 417 8.94 -4.60 12.75
C ILE A 417 9.04 -5.22 14.14
N CYS A 418 9.43 -4.45 15.17
CA CYS A 418 9.47 -4.94 16.55
C CYS A 418 8.08 -5.41 17.02
N ALA A 419 7.05 -4.56 16.88
CA ALA A 419 5.69 -4.91 17.26
C ALA A 419 5.13 -6.07 16.44
N THR A 420 5.48 -6.14 15.15
CA THR A 420 5.09 -7.24 14.27
C THR A 420 5.69 -8.57 14.74
N TYR A 421 6.99 -8.61 15.05
CA TYR A 421 7.64 -9.83 15.53
C TYR A 421 7.02 -10.34 16.82
N GLU A 422 6.83 -9.46 17.81
CA GLU A 422 6.17 -9.82 19.09
C GLU A 422 4.77 -10.37 18.85
N ARG A 423 4.00 -9.71 17.97
CA ARG A 423 2.62 -10.13 17.68
C ARG A 423 2.54 -11.50 17.01
N VAL A 424 3.43 -11.78 16.08
CA VAL A 424 3.48 -13.06 15.35
C VAL A 424 3.96 -14.16 16.28
N ARG A 425 5.04 -13.92 17.03
CA ARG A 425 5.61 -14.88 17.99
C ARG A 425 4.61 -15.27 19.08
N ASP A 426 3.95 -14.29 19.70
CA ASP A 426 3.05 -14.50 20.84
C ASP A 426 1.66 -15.03 20.44
N CYS A 427 1.41 -15.21 19.14
CA CYS A 427 0.16 -15.81 18.66
C CYS A 427 0.18 -17.34 18.84
N GLU A 428 -0.88 -17.92 19.40
CA GLU A 428 -0.95 -19.37 19.69
C GLU A 428 -1.07 -20.27 18.45
N CYS A 429 -1.39 -19.72 17.27
CA CYS A 429 -1.50 -20.54 16.06
C CYS A 429 -0.11 -21.06 15.61
N SER A 430 -0.06 -22.28 15.07
CA SER A 430 1.22 -22.86 14.62
C SER A 430 1.65 -22.34 13.25
N TRP A 431 0.72 -22.27 12.29
CA TRP A 431 1.03 -22.07 10.87
C TRP A 431 0.57 -20.73 10.29
N GLY A 432 -0.16 -19.94 11.09
CA GLY A 432 -0.68 -18.63 10.70
C GLY A 432 -2.19 -18.55 10.87
N CYS A 433 -2.69 -17.34 11.17
CA CYS A 433 -4.12 -17.07 11.29
C CYS A 433 -4.41 -15.59 10.98
N PRO A 434 -5.68 -15.20 10.78
CA PRO A 434 -6.07 -13.80 10.57
C PRO A 434 -5.65 -12.85 11.70
N SER A 435 -5.33 -13.40 12.88
CA SER A 435 -4.86 -12.61 14.02
C SER A 435 -3.35 -12.36 14.02
N CYS A 436 -2.56 -12.88 13.08
CA CYS A 436 -1.12 -12.61 13.01
C CYS A 436 -0.67 -12.28 11.59
N VAL A 437 -0.39 -13.29 10.78
CA VAL A 437 0.22 -13.15 9.47
C VAL A 437 -0.81 -13.05 8.35
N ALA A 438 -2.05 -13.53 8.56
CA ALA A 438 -3.04 -13.55 7.49
C ALA A 438 -3.75 -12.17 7.43
N GLY A 439 -3.73 -11.53 6.27
CA GLY A 439 -4.34 -10.20 6.05
C GLY A 439 -5.60 -10.30 5.21
N THR A 440 -6.67 -9.60 5.62
CA THR A 440 -7.97 -9.59 4.90
C THR A 440 -7.92 -8.88 3.54
N PHE A 441 -6.82 -8.20 3.25
CA PHE A 441 -6.52 -7.54 1.97
C PHE A 441 -5.77 -8.45 0.98
N CYS A 442 -5.41 -9.69 1.36
CA CYS A 442 -4.72 -10.62 0.47
C CYS A 442 -5.64 -11.07 -0.68
N LYS A 443 -5.27 -10.75 -1.93
CA LYS A 443 -6.00 -11.19 -3.14
C LYS A 443 -5.87 -12.69 -3.38
N GLU A 444 -4.79 -13.30 -2.90
CA GLU A 444 -4.41 -14.69 -3.13
C GLU A 444 -5.00 -15.68 -2.11
N ASN A 445 -6.02 -15.24 -1.36
CA ASN A 445 -6.69 -16.03 -0.33
C ASN A 445 -5.74 -16.62 0.73
N MET A 446 -4.54 -16.04 0.89
CA MET A 446 -3.54 -16.46 1.88
C MET A 446 -3.13 -17.94 1.71
N LEU A 447 -3.20 -18.46 0.48
CA LEU A 447 -2.86 -19.86 0.20
C LEU A 447 -1.36 -20.14 0.35
N VAL A 448 -0.49 -19.17 0.03
CA VAL A 448 0.97 -19.29 0.17
C VAL A 448 1.41 -18.57 1.43
N MET A 449 1.46 -19.25 2.59
CA MET A 449 1.72 -18.59 3.88
C MET A 449 2.50 -19.49 4.85
N SER A 450 3.53 -18.92 5.49
CA SER A 450 4.31 -19.60 6.54
C SER A 450 4.57 -18.66 7.72
N LYS A 451 3.81 -18.85 8.82
CA LYS A 451 4.11 -18.16 10.08
C LYS A 451 5.53 -18.48 10.61
N PRO A 452 5.99 -19.74 10.65
CA PRO A 452 7.35 -20.07 11.05
C PRO A 452 8.41 -19.32 10.23
N GLY A 453 8.25 -19.27 8.91
CA GLY A 453 9.13 -18.50 8.02
C GLY A 453 9.12 -17.00 8.33
N ALA A 454 7.95 -16.41 8.62
CA ALA A 454 7.84 -15.01 9.03
C ALA A 454 8.56 -14.71 10.35
N ILE A 455 8.47 -15.61 11.35
CA ILE A 455 9.20 -15.46 12.63
C ILE A 455 10.71 -15.45 12.38
N ILE A 456 11.22 -16.36 11.55
CA ILE A 456 12.65 -16.42 11.20
C ILE A 456 13.09 -15.12 10.52
N ILE A 457 12.33 -14.63 9.52
CA ILE A 457 12.67 -13.40 8.79
C ILE A 457 12.67 -12.21 9.73
N LEU A 458 11.55 -11.95 10.42
CA LEU A 458 11.41 -10.80 11.31
C LEU A 458 12.41 -10.86 12.46
N GLY A 459 12.62 -12.03 13.07
CA GLY A 459 13.60 -12.22 14.14
C GLY A 459 15.03 -11.99 13.68
N THR A 460 15.39 -12.42 12.46
CA THR A 460 16.71 -12.16 11.87
C THR A 460 16.92 -10.66 11.62
N LEU A 461 15.90 -9.96 11.13
CA LEU A 461 15.93 -8.50 10.97
C LEU A 461 16.13 -7.77 12.31
N LEU A 462 15.64 -8.35 13.41
CA LEU A 462 15.80 -7.84 14.77
C LEU A 462 17.09 -8.30 15.47
N GLY A 463 17.96 -9.07 14.79
CA GLY A 463 19.21 -9.57 15.35
C GLY A 463 19.05 -10.70 16.39
N VAL A 464 17.91 -11.40 16.39
CA VAL A 464 17.71 -12.58 17.26
C VAL A 464 18.68 -13.70 16.85
N ALA A 465 19.23 -14.41 17.84
CA ALA A 465 20.20 -15.48 17.59
C ALA A 465 19.58 -16.61 16.76
N SER A 466 20.33 -17.12 15.78
CA SER A 466 19.83 -18.14 14.84
C SER A 466 19.39 -19.44 15.53
N GLU A 467 20.09 -19.86 16.57
CA GLU A 467 19.71 -21.05 17.35
C GLU A 467 18.41 -20.83 18.13
N GLU A 468 18.17 -19.61 18.63
CA GLU A 468 16.90 -19.27 19.27
C GLU A 468 15.75 -19.32 18.25
N LEU A 469 15.96 -18.75 17.06
CA LEU A 469 14.96 -18.80 15.99
C LEU A 469 14.64 -20.23 15.57
N LYS A 470 15.66 -21.07 15.35
CA LYS A 470 15.49 -22.48 15.01
C LYS A 470 14.66 -23.22 16.06
N ASN A 471 14.94 -23.01 17.34
CA ASN A 471 14.24 -23.70 18.43
C ASN A 471 12.83 -23.14 18.67
N SER A 472 12.55 -21.91 18.26
CA SER A 472 11.26 -21.24 18.47
C SER A 472 10.15 -21.67 17.49
N VAL A 473 10.50 -22.34 16.39
CA VAL A 473 9.57 -22.66 15.31
C VAL A 473 9.55 -24.17 14.98
N PRO A 474 8.38 -24.71 14.57
CA PRO A 474 8.30 -26.10 14.11
C PRO A 474 9.03 -26.29 12.78
N ASP A 475 9.44 -27.53 12.52
CA ASP A 475 9.97 -27.95 11.22
C ASP A 475 8.81 -28.12 10.22
N GLY A 476 9.09 -27.82 8.95
CA GLY A 476 8.17 -28.02 7.84
C GLY A 476 8.13 -29.48 7.32
N PRO A 477 7.44 -29.71 6.20
CA PRO A 477 6.75 -28.72 5.37
C PRO A 477 5.48 -28.18 6.04
N GLU A 478 5.05 -26.99 5.62
CA GLU A 478 3.81 -26.38 6.08
C GLU A 478 2.58 -27.25 5.72
N PRO A 479 1.77 -27.71 6.69
CA PRO A 479 0.60 -28.55 6.43
C PRO A 479 -0.55 -27.78 5.76
N ASN A 480 -0.50 -26.44 5.77
CA ASN A 480 -1.47 -25.57 5.12
C ASN A 480 -1.13 -25.29 3.64
N MET A 481 -0.04 -25.85 3.11
CA MET A 481 0.35 -25.71 1.70
C MET A 481 0.49 -27.10 1.05
N PRO A 482 0.26 -27.21 -0.27
CA PRO A 482 0.68 -28.40 -1.01
C PRO A 482 2.22 -28.53 -0.97
N LEU A 483 2.73 -29.70 -1.37
CA LEU A 483 4.18 -29.85 -1.57
C LEU A 483 4.64 -28.94 -2.71
N ILE A 484 5.67 -28.14 -2.44
CA ILE A 484 6.20 -27.13 -3.36
C ILE A 484 7.59 -27.56 -3.79
N ASP A 485 7.73 -27.93 -5.07
CA ASP A 485 8.99 -28.37 -5.65
C ASP A 485 9.70 -27.26 -6.44
N THR A 486 9.04 -26.11 -6.63
CA THR A 486 9.56 -24.98 -7.41
C THR A 486 10.19 -23.90 -6.55
N GLU A 487 11.42 -23.52 -6.90
CA GLU A 487 12.13 -22.44 -6.21
C GLU A 487 11.82 -21.10 -6.87
N THR A 488 10.96 -20.30 -6.26
CA THR A 488 10.52 -19.00 -6.78
C THR A 488 11.31 -17.82 -6.22
N ILE A 489 12.18 -18.06 -5.22
CA ILE A 489 13.02 -17.04 -4.58
C ILE A 489 14.48 -17.26 -5.00
N ALA A 490 15.17 -16.17 -5.35
CA ALA A 490 16.59 -16.16 -5.64
C ALA A 490 17.40 -15.54 -4.49
N GLU A 491 18.50 -16.18 -4.13
CA GLU A 491 19.56 -15.63 -3.28
C GLU A 491 20.50 -14.82 -4.19
N GLY A 492 20.42 -13.49 -4.18
CA GLY A 492 21.38 -12.66 -4.92
C GLY A 492 20.83 -11.36 -5.52
N GLU A 493 21.74 -10.40 -5.65
CA GLU A 493 21.53 -8.97 -5.86
C GLU A 493 20.92 -8.63 -7.23
N ASN A 494 19.61 -8.34 -7.26
CA ASN A 494 19.14 -7.34 -8.22
C ASN A 494 19.70 -6.00 -7.74
N ILE A 495 20.84 -5.59 -8.31
CA ILE A 495 21.48 -4.31 -8.01
C ILE A 495 20.51 -3.21 -8.40
N VAL A 496 19.83 -2.65 -7.39
CA VAL A 496 19.01 -1.46 -7.57
C VAL A 496 19.96 -0.28 -7.66
N LYS A 497 19.77 0.55 -8.67
CA LYS A 497 20.62 1.71 -8.94
C LYS A 497 20.38 2.77 -7.88
N PHE A 498 21.44 3.42 -7.40
CA PHE A 498 21.30 4.63 -6.61
C PHE A 498 20.88 5.80 -7.50
N SER A 499 19.98 6.62 -6.99
CA SER A 499 19.66 7.89 -7.63
C SER A 499 20.86 8.83 -7.57
N PRO A 500 21.07 9.70 -8.59
CA PRO A 500 22.10 10.73 -8.54
C PRO A 500 22.03 11.63 -7.30
N GLU A 501 20.84 11.78 -6.71
CA GLU A 501 20.55 12.61 -5.53
C GLU A 501 20.31 11.78 -4.25
N VAL A 502 20.81 10.55 -4.18
CA VAL A 502 20.58 9.65 -3.03
C VAL A 502 20.96 10.30 -1.70
N GLN A 503 20.10 10.15 -0.69
CA GLN A 503 20.33 10.65 0.66
C GLN A 503 20.44 9.51 1.67
N ILE A 504 21.45 9.57 2.53
CA ILE A 504 21.62 8.66 3.66
C ILE A 504 21.08 9.35 4.91
N VAL A 505 19.90 8.93 5.36
CA VAL A 505 19.11 9.63 6.39
C VAL A 505 19.69 9.42 7.80
N SER A 506 20.28 8.24 8.05
CA SER A 506 20.89 7.90 9.34
C SER A 506 22.31 7.37 9.14
N VAL A 507 23.32 8.21 9.38
CA VAL A 507 24.73 7.80 9.31
C VAL A 507 25.25 7.59 10.74
N LYS A 508 25.70 6.38 11.06
CA LYS A 508 26.46 6.13 12.29
C LYS A 508 27.92 6.50 12.05
N ILE A 509 28.43 7.46 12.81
CA ILE A 509 29.86 7.77 12.81
C ILE A 509 30.59 6.57 13.45
N ALA A 510 31.45 5.91 12.67
CA ALA A 510 32.25 4.80 13.16
C ALA A 510 33.11 5.25 14.35
N ARG A 511 32.89 4.65 15.53
CA ARG A 511 33.69 4.94 16.75
C ARG A 511 35.03 4.23 16.76
N THR A 512 35.18 3.21 15.91
CA THR A 512 36.38 2.43 15.68
C THR A 512 36.73 2.47 14.20
N LYS A 513 38.04 2.45 13.89
CA LYS A 513 38.53 2.48 12.50
C LYS A 513 37.94 1.28 11.74
N LEU A 514 37.17 1.55 10.70
CA LEU A 514 36.61 0.52 9.82
C LEU A 514 37.78 -0.31 9.26
N THR A 515 37.63 -1.63 9.26
CA THR A 515 38.61 -2.53 8.66
C THR A 515 38.49 -2.40 7.15
N GLU A 516 39.58 -2.07 6.45
CA GLU A 516 39.58 -2.05 4.99
C GLU A 516 39.29 -3.46 4.47
N ILE A 517 38.17 -3.60 3.78
CA ILE A 517 37.90 -4.80 2.99
C ILE A 517 38.88 -4.74 1.82
N LYS A 518 39.89 -5.62 1.84
CA LYS A 518 40.75 -5.82 0.68
C LYS A 518 39.86 -6.28 -0.47
N GLN A 519 39.75 -5.47 -1.52
CA GLN A 519 39.14 -5.90 -2.76
C GLN A 519 39.91 -7.14 -3.23
N GLU A 520 39.34 -8.33 -3.09
CA GLU A 520 39.79 -9.46 -3.88
C GLU A 520 39.47 -9.11 -5.32
N SER A 521 40.52 -8.80 -6.06
CA SER A 521 40.52 -8.67 -7.51
C SER A 521 39.92 -9.93 -8.13
N GLN A 522 38.61 -9.92 -8.39
CA GLN A 522 37.98 -10.87 -9.30
C GLN A 522 38.58 -10.59 -10.68
N GLN A 523 39.54 -11.41 -11.06
CA GLN A 523 40.03 -11.48 -12.43
C GLN A 523 38.90 -12.06 -13.29
N ILE A 524 38.25 -11.14 -14.03
CA ILE A 524 37.55 -11.25 -15.34
C ILE A 524 36.70 -12.50 -15.57
#